data_AF-A0A1G2BMB1-F1
#
_entry.id   AF-A0A1G2BMB1-F1
#
_cell.length_a   1.000
_cell.length_b   1.000
_cell.length_c   1.000
_cell.angle_alpha   90.00
_cell.angle_beta   90.00
_cell.angle_gamma   90.00
#
_symmetry.space_group_name_H-M   'P 1'
#
loop_
_entity.id
_entity.type
_entity.pdbx_description
1 polymer ?
#
loop_
_entity_poly.entity_id
_entity_poly.type
_entity_poly.pdbx_seq_one_letter_code
_entity_poly.pdbx_strand_id
1 'polypeptide(L)'
;MSENPVIKSLFNEAMKRLKKSGYWQKACNDSSAHAPLWHQFPLLQHIDLTIAAAVEVFRQTGIDLVAILALHDLGKIDPFITYCQNDTPANHRQYQNHEDSSAKIAAEYGFSPEVLFLLRWHDQAYSGITPANLLKKCGGDKKRLTKLLLVFACDAAGKGWVPNQQKQRPQIAAFIEEVCNFAGLPEHISRVASAIILRDQPKAD
;
A
#
# COMPACT_ATOMS: atom_id res chain seq x y z
N MET A 1 -2.32 -17.28 13.38
CA MET A 1 -2.89 -16.15 12.62
C MET A 1 -4.31 -15.99 13.09
N SER A 2 -4.65 -14.90 13.78
CA SER A 2 -6.07 -14.60 14.00
C SER A 2 -6.61 -14.16 12.65
N GLU A 3 -7.39 -15.03 12.00
CA GLU A 3 -8.31 -14.61 10.95
C GLU A 3 -9.21 -13.56 11.59
N ASN A 4 -8.91 -12.27 11.42
CA ASN A 4 -9.84 -11.24 11.86
C ASN A 4 -11.06 -11.39 10.95
N PRO A 5 -12.20 -11.90 11.45
CA PRO A 5 -13.35 -12.23 10.62
C PRO A 5 -13.90 -10.99 9.92
N VAL A 6 -13.63 -9.79 10.47
CA VAL A 6 -13.98 -8.51 9.86
C VAL A 6 -13.17 -8.26 8.60
N ILE A 7 -11.86 -8.51 8.58
CA ILE A 7 -11.00 -8.32 7.38
C ILE A 7 -11.43 -9.29 6.29
N LYS A 8 -11.64 -10.56 6.64
CA LYS A 8 -12.09 -11.59 5.70
C LYS A 8 -13.47 -11.25 5.13
N SER A 9 -14.39 -10.76 5.96
CA SER A 9 -15.72 -10.31 5.52
C SER A 9 -15.64 -9.11 4.59
N LEU A 10 -14.84 -8.10 4.94
CA LEU A 10 -14.61 -6.89 4.13
C LEU A 10 -14.02 -7.21 2.76
N PHE A 11 -12.95 -7.99 2.74
CA PHE A 11 -12.31 -8.42 1.51
C PHE A 11 -13.29 -9.22 0.66
N ASN A 12 -14.02 -10.18 1.26
CA ASN A 12 -15.04 -10.94 0.55
C ASN A 12 -16.19 -10.08 0.03
N GLU A 13 -16.59 -9.03 0.74
CA GLU A 13 -17.64 -8.11 0.31
C GLU A 13 -17.17 -7.22 -0.84
N ALA A 14 -15.96 -6.66 -0.76
CA ALA A 14 -15.32 -5.97 -1.87
C ALA A 14 -15.23 -6.88 -3.10
N MET A 15 -14.78 -8.13 -2.91
CA MET A 15 -14.72 -9.16 -3.97
C MET A 15 -16.10 -9.55 -4.54
N LYS A 16 -17.16 -9.57 -3.72
CA LYS A 16 -18.54 -9.81 -4.19
C LYS A 16 -19.07 -8.64 -5.01
N ARG A 17 -18.75 -7.40 -4.63
CA ARG A 17 -19.15 -6.17 -5.35
C ARG A 17 -18.40 -6.06 -6.68
N LEU A 18 -17.11 -6.40 -6.71
CA LEU A 18 -16.27 -6.51 -7.91
C LEU A 18 -16.88 -7.42 -9.00
N LYS A 19 -17.54 -8.53 -8.61
CA LYS A 19 -18.19 -9.45 -9.55
C LYS A 19 -19.31 -8.81 -10.37
N LYS A 20 -19.87 -7.66 -9.97
CA LYS A 20 -21.00 -7.02 -10.66
C LYS A 20 -20.60 -6.01 -11.75
N SER A 21 -19.32 -5.62 -11.83
CA SER A 21 -18.87 -4.55 -12.73
C SER A 21 -17.74 -5.03 -13.66
N GLY A 22 -18.01 -5.08 -14.97
CA GLY A 22 -17.09 -5.68 -15.95
C GLY A 22 -15.70 -5.02 -16.04
N TYR A 23 -15.60 -3.71 -15.82
CA TYR A 23 -14.31 -3.00 -15.81
C TYR A 23 -13.44 -3.38 -14.61
N TRP A 24 -14.02 -3.56 -13.43
CA TRP A 24 -13.26 -3.85 -12.21
C TRP A 24 -12.79 -5.27 -12.15
N GLN A 25 -13.54 -6.20 -12.73
CA GLN A 25 -13.01 -7.53 -13.02
C GLN A 25 -11.76 -7.44 -13.91
N LYS A 26 -11.73 -6.54 -14.89
CA LYS A 26 -10.54 -6.34 -15.71
C LYS A 26 -9.38 -5.75 -14.90
N ALA A 27 -9.56 -4.63 -14.18
CA ALA A 27 -8.50 -4.03 -13.36
C ALA A 27 -7.94 -4.97 -12.26
N CYS A 28 -8.79 -5.85 -11.73
CA CYS A 28 -8.39 -6.85 -10.74
C CYS A 28 -7.54 -7.99 -11.31
N ASN A 29 -7.69 -8.30 -12.60
CA ASN A 29 -7.10 -9.49 -13.23
C ASN A 29 -6.13 -9.15 -14.39
N ASP A 30 -6.04 -7.88 -14.81
CA ASP A 30 -5.24 -7.41 -15.93
C ASP A 30 -4.48 -6.13 -15.53
N SER A 31 -3.15 -6.20 -15.54
CA SER A 31 -2.26 -5.09 -15.13
C SER A 31 -2.39 -3.88 -16.06
N SER A 32 -2.75 -4.09 -17.34
CA SER A 32 -3.03 -3.00 -18.29
C SER A 32 -4.24 -2.16 -17.87
N ALA A 33 -5.13 -2.72 -17.05
CA ALA A 33 -6.35 -2.07 -16.58
C ALA A 33 -6.27 -1.57 -15.14
N HIS A 34 -5.18 -1.83 -14.40
CA HIS A 34 -4.97 -1.28 -13.06
C HIS A 34 -4.33 0.12 -13.16
N ALA A 35 -3.02 0.20 -13.10
CA ALA A 35 -2.24 1.41 -13.32
C ALA A 35 -0.90 1.01 -13.93
N PRO A 36 -0.86 0.70 -15.25
CA PRO A 36 0.27 0.03 -15.90
C PRO A 36 1.57 0.84 -15.95
N LEU A 37 1.53 2.14 -15.66
CA LEU A 37 2.73 2.97 -15.50
C LEU A 37 3.34 2.91 -14.09
N TRP A 38 2.62 2.29 -13.15
CA TRP A 38 2.94 2.24 -11.73
C TRP A 38 3.10 0.80 -11.21
N HIS A 39 2.31 -0.14 -11.74
CA HIS A 39 2.27 -1.52 -11.26
C HIS A 39 2.49 -2.50 -12.41
N GLN A 40 3.30 -3.52 -12.16
CA GLN A 40 3.44 -4.66 -13.07
C GLN A 40 2.27 -5.64 -12.92
N PHE A 41 1.67 -5.68 -11.73
CA PHE A 41 0.65 -6.64 -11.36
C PHE A 41 -0.77 -6.05 -11.41
N PRO A 42 -1.79 -6.87 -11.72
CA PRO A 42 -3.18 -6.53 -11.47
C PRO A 42 -3.43 -6.19 -10.00
N LEU A 43 -4.52 -5.46 -9.71
CA LEU A 43 -4.81 -4.96 -8.37
C LEU A 43 -4.85 -6.04 -7.28
N LEU A 44 -5.47 -7.21 -7.55
CA LEU A 44 -5.57 -8.27 -6.53
C LEU A 44 -4.21 -8.92 -6.26
N GLN A 45 -3.44 -9.19 -7.32
CA GLN A 45 -2.09 -9.72 -7.16
C GLN A 45 -1.18 -8.72 -6.42
N HIS A 46 -1.33 -7.42 -6.68
CA HIS A 46 -0.66 -6.37 -5.92
C HIS A 46 -0.98 -6.47 -4.42
N ILE A 47 -2.28 -6.51 -4.05
CA ILE A 47 -2.73 -6.64 -2.66
C ILE A 47 -2.20 -7.94 -2.02
N ASP A 48 -2.25 -9.07 -2.72
CA ASP A 48 -1.75 -10.34 -2.19
C ASP A 48 -0.25 -10.28 -1.87
N LEU A 49 0.54 -9.63 -2.74
CA LEU A 49 1.98 -9.45 -2.53
C LEU A 49 2.29 -8.50 -1.38
N THR A 50 1.52 -7.41 -1.20
CA THR A 50 1.69 -6.51 -0.06
C THR A 50 1.30 -7.19 1.27
N ILE A 51 0.27 -8.04 1.27
CA ILE A 51 -0.09 -8.88 2.44
C ILE A 51 1.04 -9.86 2.76
N ALA A 52 1.60 -10.53 1.76
CA ALA A 52 2.71 -11.46 1.95
C ALA A 52 3.95 -10.74 2.55
N ALA A 53 4.23 -9.50 2.09
CA ALA A 53 5.26 -8.66 2.69
C ALA A 53 4.94 -8.28 4.14
N ALA A 54 3.68 -7.94 4.45
CA ALA A 54 3.25 -7.61 5.81
C ALA A 54 3.39 -8.78 6.79
N VAL A 55 3.09 -10.01 6.34
CA VAL A 55 3.30 -11.23 7.14
C VAL A 55 4.79 -11.41 7.46
N GLU A 56 5.67 -11.12 6.51
CA GLU A 56 7.11 -11.23 6.71
C GLU A 56 7.63 -10.14 7.66
N VAL A 57 7.17 -8.90 7.52
CA VAL A 57 7.43 -7.82 8.48
C VAL A 57 7.01 -8.22 9.89
N PHE A 58 5.82 -8.83 10.05
CA PHE A 58 5.34 -9.30 11.35
C PHE A 58 6.28 -10.34 11.96
N ARG A 59 6.79 -11.30 11.18
CA ARG A 59 7.75 -12.30 11.68
C ARG A 59 9.05 -11.68 12.18
N GLN A 60 9.50 -10.60 11.53
CA GLN A 60 10.79 -9.97 11.86
C GLN A 60 10.68 -8.88 12.95
N THR A 61 9.52 -8.25 13.11
CA THR A 61 9.36 -7.06 13.98
C THR A 61 8.27 -7.22 15.06
N GLY A 62 7.39 -8.21 14.92
CA GLY A 62 6.18 -8.35 15.74
C GLY A 62 5.07 -7.33 15.43
N ILE A 63 5.24 -6.47 14.42
CA ILE A 63 4.26 -5.44 14.04
C ILE A 63 3.30 -5.99 12.99
N ASP A 64 2.03 -6.15 13.35
CA ASP A 64 1.00 -6.64 12.44
C ASP A 64 0.44 -5.49 11.59
N LEU A 65 0.60 -5.62 10.26
CA LEU A 65 0.12 -4.66 9.27
C LEU A 65 -0.87 -5.30 8.27
N VAL A 66 -1.20 -6.58 8.43
CA VAL A 66 -1.97 -7.35 7.43
C VAL A 66 -3.30 -6.68 7.10
N ALA A 67 -3.99 -6.18 8.13
CA ALA A 67 -5.25 -5.46 7.94
C ALA A 67 -5.11 -4.20 7.09
N ILE A 68 -4.03 -3.44 7.29
CA ILE A 68 -3.80 -2.20 6.57
C ILE A 68 -3.51 -2.52 5.10
N LEU A 69 -2.64 -3.50 4.82
CA LEU A 69 -2.28 -3.86 3.45
C LEU A 69 -3.42 -4.57 2.71
N ALA A 70 -4.32 -5.28 3.41
CA ALA A 70 -5.53 -5.81 2.78
C ALA A 70 -6.54 -4.72 2.38
N LEU A 71 -6.48 -3.54 3.02
CA LEU A 71 -7.46 -2.46 2.84
C LEU A 71 -6.92 -1.27 2.04
N HIS A 72 -5.60 -1.09 1.94
CA HIS A 72 -4.95 0.15 1.47
C HIS A 72 -5.46 0.65 0.12
N ASP A 73 -5.76 -0.27 -0.79
CA ASP A 73 -6.19 0.01 -2.14
C ASP A 73 -7.66 -0.29 -2.42
N LEU A 74 -8.49 -0.57 -1.42
CA LEU A 74 -9.93 -0.80 -1.63
C LEU A 74 -10.63 0.42 -2.23
N GLY A 75 -10.14 1.62 -1.96
CA GLY A 75 -10.62 2.86 -2.58
C GLY A 75 -10.39 2.94 -4.08
N LYS A 76 -9.59 2.03 -4.67
CA LYS A 76 -9.45 1.83 -6.12
C LYS A 76 -10.52 0.91 -6.71
N ILE A 77 -11.48 0.44 -5.92
CA ILE A 77 -12.56 -0.45 -6.38
C ILE A 77 -13.86 0.34 -6.44
N ASP A 78 -14.68 0.18 -7.48
CA ASP A 78 -16.00 0.79 -7.56
C ASP A 78 -17.00 0.17 -6.56
N PRO A 79 -17.92 0.99 -6.02
CA PRO A 79 -18.16 2.42 -6.31
C PRO A 79 -17.33 3.40 -5.49
N PHE A 80 -16.24 2.97 -4.86
CA PHE A 80 -15.48 3.80 -3.92
C PHE A 80 -14.54 4.81 -4.59
N ILE A 81 -14.36 4.72 -5.90
CA ILE A 81 -13.52 5.65 -6.64
C ILE A 81 -14.25 6.96 -6.82
N THR A 82 -13.63 8.01 -6.30
CA THR A 82 -14.12 9.37 -6.49
C THR A 82 -13.75 9.87 -7.89
N TYR A 83 -12.58 9.50 -8.41
CA TYR A 83 -12.10 9.95 -9.72
C TYR A 83 -10.97 9.08 -10.28
N CYS A 84 -11.15 8.55 -11.50
CA CYS A 84 -10.09 7.94 -12.30
C CYS A 84 -9.91 8.80 -13.56
N GLN A 85 -8.81 9.55 -13.67
CA GLN A 85 -8.51 10.24 -14.93
C GLN A 85 -8.18 9.18 -15.98
N ASN A 86 -8.82 9.30 -17.15
CA ASN A 86 -8.48 8.57 -18.36
C ASN A 86 -7.92 9.59 -19.34
N ASP A 87 -6.68 10.05 -19.11
CA ASP A 87 -6.03 10.96 -20.04
C ASP A 87 -5.54 10.18 -21.27
N THR A 88 -6.46 9.91 -22.22
CA THR A 88 -6.21 9.33 -23.56
C THR A 88 -5.56 7.92 -23.58
N PRO A 89 -5.49 7.20 -24.73
CA PRO A 89 -5.90 5.79 -24.80
C PRO A 89 -5.13 4.87 -23.82
N ALA A 90 -5.92 4.16 -23.00
CA ALA A 90 -5.61 3.01 -22.14
C ALA A 90 -4.51 3.14 -21.06
N ASN A 91 -3.61 4.13 -21.09
CA ASN A 91 -2.31 3.99 -20.41
C ASN A 91 -2.09 4.90 -19.20
N HIS A 92 -2.92 5.91 -18.95
CA HIS A 92 -2.74 6.86 -17.83
C HIS A 92 -3.91 6.77 -16.85
N ARG A 93 -3.97 5.70 -16.06
CA ARG A 93 -4.94 5.58 -14.96
C ARG A 93 -4.30 6.09 -13.68
N GLN A 94 -4.89 7.13 -13.12
CA GLN A 94 -4.53 7.67 -11.81
C GLN A 94 -5.77 7.65 -10.92
N TYR A 95 -5.67 6.94 -9.79
CA TYR A 95 -6.71 6.83 -8.79
C TYR A 95 -6.55 7.97 -7.78
N GLN A 96 -7.25 9.09 -8.02
CA GLN A 96 -7.15 10.22 -7.10
C GLN A 96 -7.98 9.97 -5.84
N ASN A 97 -7.40 10.28 -4.68
CA ASN A 97 -8.02 10.17 -3.36
C ASN A 97 -8.45 8.74 -2.96
N HIS A 98 -7.84 7.71 -3.54
CA HIS A 98 -8.19 6.32 -3.20
C HIS A 98 -7.80 5.98 -1.77
N GLU A 99 -6.78 6.63 -1.22
CA GLU A 99 -6.32 6.54 0.16
C GLU A 99 -7.43 6.97 1.14
N ASP A 100 -8.07 8.10 0.84
CA ASP A 100 -9.20 8.62 1.61
C ASP A 100 -10.44 7.73 1.47
N SER A 101 -10.70 7.20 0.28
CA SER A 101 -11.78 6.24 0.06
C SER A 101 -11.56 4.94 0.84
N SER A 102 -10.36 4.36 0.81
CA SER A 102 -9.98 3.18 1.60
C SER A 102 -10.20 3.43 3.09
N ALA A 103 -9.79 4.61 3.59
CA ALA A 103 -10.00 4.98 4.98
C ALA A 103 -11.48 5.18 5.35
N LYS A 104 -12.30 5.76 4.47
CA LYS A 104 -13.76 5.90 4.69
C LYS A 104 -14.43 4.53 4.81
N ILE A 105 -14.12 3.60 3.91
CA ILE A 105 -14.63 2.22 3.97
C ILE A 105 -14.20 1.58 5.29
N ALA A 106 -12.92 1.65 5.65
CA ALA A 106 -12.45 1.06 6.90
C ALA A 106 -13.15 1.68 8.13
N ALA A 107 -13.47 2.97 8.11
CA ALA A 107 -14.20 3.64 9.19
C ALA A 107 -15.62 3.09 9.37
N GLU A 108 -16.34 2.81 8.27
CA GLU A 108 -17.69 2.24 8.29
C GLU A 108 -17.73 0.85 8.98
N TYR A 109 -16.61 0.14 8.99
CA TYR A 109 -16.47 -1.18 9.62
C TYR A 109 -15.79 -1.11 10.99
N GLY A 110 -15.67 0.09 11.57
CA GLY A 110 -15.21 0.28 12.94
C GLY A 110 -13.69 0.13 13.14
N PHE A 111 -12.89 0.28 12.08
CA PHE A 111 -11.43 0.29 12.24
C PHE A 111 -10.94 1.50 13.03
N SER A 112 -9.85 1.31 13.78
CA SER A 112 -9.32 2.32 14.69
C SER A 112 -8.76 3.54 13.95
N PRO A 113 -8.73 4.73 14.57
CA PRO A 113 -8.14 5.93 13.98
C PRO A 113 -6.70 5.75 13.49
N GLU A 114 -5.93 4.86 14.13
CA GLU A 114 -4.58 4.50 13.71
C GLU A 114 -4.57 3.79 12.35
N VAL A 115 -5.48 2.84 12.13
CA VAL A 115 -5.61 2.16 10.82
C VAL A 115 -6.01 3.17 9.76
N LEU A 116 -7.00 4.03 10.06
CA LEU A 116 -7.46 5.06 9.11
C LEU A 116 -6.32 6.02 8.73
N PHE A 117 -5.48 6.42 9.69
CA PHE A 117 -4.31 7.24 9.43
C PHE A 117 -3.34 6.54 8.47
N LEU A 118 -3.01 5.27 8.73
CA LEU A 118 -2.06 4.54 7.90
C LEU A 118 -2.59 4.35 6.47
N LEU A 119 -3.90 4.10 6.30
CA LEU A 119 -4.54 4.02 4.98
C LEU A 119 -4.46 5.35 4.21
N ARG A 120 -4.71 6.49 4.86
CA ARG A 120 -4.69 7.81 4.21
C ARG A 120 -3.32 8.26 3.73
N TRP A 121 -2.26 7.76 4.34
CA TRP A 121 -0.92 8.26 4.13
C TRP A 121 0.05 7.22 3.57
N HIS A 122 -0.43 6.04 3.17
CA HIS A 122 0.41 4.92 2.75
C HIS A 122 1.21 5.18 1.45
N ASP A 123 0.89 6.21 0.69
CA ASP A 123 1.55 6.56 -0.58
C ASP A 123 2.64 7.65 -0.43
N GLN A 124 2.76 8.27 0.76
CA GLN A 124 3.51 9.53 0.90
C GLN A 124 5.01 9.41 0.61
N ALA A 125 5.59 8.20 0.69
CA ALA A 125 6.98 7.95 0.30
C ALA A 125 7.25 8.28 -1.18
N TYR A 126 6.22 8.28 -2.04
CA TYR A 126 6.33 8.59 -3.46
C TYR A 126 6.15 10.08 -3.78
N SER A 127 5.70 10.89 -2.80
CA SER A 127 5.29 12.29 -3.02
C SER A 127 6.38 13.32 -2.65
N GLY A 128 7.62 12.89 -2.40
CA GLY A 128 8.73 13.80 -2.03
C GLY A 128 8.60 14.45 -0.65
N ILE A 129 7.87 13.82 0.28
CA ILE A 129 7.75 14.30 1.66
C ILE A 129 9.11 14.25 2.37
N THR A 130 9.46 15.27 3.16
CA THR A 130 10.70 15.27 3.94
C THR A 130 10.55 14.47 5.24
N PRO A 131 11.64 13.93 5.83
CA PRO A 131 11.59 13.22 7.11
C PRO A 131 10.93 14.02 8.24
N ALA A 132 11.26 15.31 8.35
CA ALA A 132 10.67 16.21 9.35
C ALA A 132 9.15 16.35 9.19
N ASN A 133 8.68 16.52 7.95
CA ASN A 133 7.24 16.66 7.66
C ASN A 133 6.49 15.34 7.89
N LEU A 134 7.12 14.21 7.59
CA LEU A 134 6.53 12.89 7.83
C LEU A 134 6.38 12.60 9.33
N LEU A 135 7.42 12.88 10.14
CA LEU A 135 7.35 12.76 11.59
C LEU A 135 6.29 13.71 12.18
N LYS A 136 6.21 14.95 11.69
CA LYS A 136 5.17 15.91 12.09
C LYS A 136 3.77 15.41 11.74
N LYS A 137 3.55 14.84 10.55
CA LYS A 137 2.29 14.19 10.15
C LYS A 137 1.90 13.05 11.09
N CYS A 138 2.88 12.30 11.59
CA CYS A 138 2.64 11.26 12.60
C CYS A 138 2.37 11.83 14.00
N GLY A 139 2.42 13.16 14.19
CA GLY A 139 2.24 13.83 15.48
C GLY A 139 3.46 13.70 16.40
N GLY A 140 4.65 13.46 15.84
CA GLY A 140 5.85 13.14 16.61
C GLY A 140 5.86 11.72 17.18
N ASP A 141 4.82 10.91 16.91
CA ASP A 141 4.72 9.54 17.39
C ASP A 141 5.63 8.61 16.57
N LYS A 142 6.73 8.19 17.21
CA LYS A 142 7.69 7.24 16.64
C LYS A 142 7.08 5.87 16.33
N LYS A 143 6.11 5.39 17.12
CA LYS A 143 5.47 4.08 16.87
C LYS A 143 4.58 4.13 15.64
N ARG A 144 3.79 5.20 15.49
CA ARG A 144 3.00 5.45 14.27
C ARG A 144 3.89 5.60 13.05
N LEU A 145 4.98 6.36 13.18
CA LEU A 145 5.97 6.52 12.12
C LEU A 145 6.57 5.17 11.70
N THR A 146 7.00 4.34 12.65
CA THR A 146 7.49 2.99 12.37
C THR A 146 6.50 2.16 11.57
N LYS A 147 5.21 2.15 11.96
CA LYS A 147 4.17 1.44 11.21
C LYS A 147 4.02 1.98 9.79
N LEU A 148 4.01 3.30 9.63
CA LEU A 148 3.86 3.93 8.32
C LEU A 148 5.04 3.60 7.39
N LEU A 149 6.28 3.63 7.89
CA LEU A 149 7.46 3.25 7.11
C LEU A 149 7.43 1.78 6.68
N LEU A 150 6.96 0.89 7.55
CA LEU A 150 6.81 -0.53 7.21
C LEU A 150 5.65 -0.77 6.22
N VAL A 151 4.59 0.04 6.27
CA VAL A 151 3.55 0.06 5.24
C VAL A 151 4.14 0.47 3.89
N PHE A 152 4.97 1.51 3.84
CA PHE A 152 5.68 1.91 2.60
C PHE A 152 6.50 0.76 2.03
N ALA A 153 7.23 0.04 2.88
CA ALA A 153 8.03 -1.10 2.45
C ALA A 153 7.17 -2.23 1.87
N CYS A 154 6.04 -2.54 2.51
CA CYS A 154 5.12 -3.59 2.05
C CYS A 154 4.45 -3.21 0.71
N ASP A 155 3.97 -1.97 0.57
CA ASP A 155 3.39 -1.45 -0.67
C ASP A 155 4.42 -1.50 -1.82
N ALA A 156 5.62 -0.95 -1.58
CA ALA A 156 6.74 -0.99 -2.51
C ALA A 156 7.10 -2.42 -2.95
N ALA A 157 7.00 -3.40 -2.05
CA ALA A 157 7.25 -4.80 -2.38
C ALA A 157 6.14 -5.41 -3.27
N GLY A 158 4.92 -4.89 -3.24
CA GLY A 158 3.82 -5.37 -4.08
C GLY A 158 3.72 -4.71 -5.44
N LYS A 159 4.51 -3.67 -5.75
CA LYS A 159 4.39 -2.93 -7.02
C LYS A 159 4.85 -3.71 -8.26
N GLY A 160 5.81 -4.62 -8.11
CA GLY A 160 6.49 -5.28 -9.24
C GLY A 160 7.38 -4.37 -10.09
N TRP A 161 7.36 -3.06 -9.86
CA TRP A 161 8.24 -2.05 -10.48
C TRP A 161 8.41 -2.21 -12.00
N VAL A 162 7.49 -1.58 -12.74
CA VAL A 162 7.61 -1.41 -14.18
C VAL A 162 8.93 -0.69 -14.56
N PRO A 163 9.48 -0.91 -15.77
CA PRO A 163 10.84 -0.46 -16.14
C PRO A 163 11.12 1.03 -15.87
N ASN A 164 10.14 1.90 -16.09
CA ASN A 164 10.22 3.34 -15.84
C ASN A 164 10.27 3.71 -14.34
N GLN A 165 9.90 2.81 -13.43
CA GLN A 165 9.91 3.03 -11.98
C GLN A 165 10.98 2.24 -11.23
N GLN A 166 11.70 1.32 -11.89
CA GLN A 166 12.75 0.51 -11.24
C GLN A 166 13.81 1.37 -10.51
N LYS A 167 14.10 2.57 -11.01
CA LYS A 167 15.04 3.50 -10.36
C LYS A 167 14.53 4.08 -9.04
N GLN A 168 13.21 4.15 -8.84
CA GLN A 168 12.60 4.67 -7.61
C GLN A 168 12.68 3.65 -6.47
N ARG A 169 12.70 2.36 -6.78
CA ARG A 169 12.76 1.28 -5.80
C ARG A 169 13.86 1.45 -4.73
N PRO A 170 15.16 1.61 -5.09
CA PRO A 170 16.20 1.86 -4.09
C PRO A 170 16.06 3.22 -3.39
N GLN A 171 15.41 4.20 -4.03
CA GLN A 171 15.18 5.52 -3.43
C GLN A 171 14.18 5.45 -2.28
N ILE A 172 13.16 4.58 -2.36
CA ILE A 172 12.23 4.35 -1.23
C ILE A 172 12.93 3.71 -0.04
N ALA A 173 13.80 2.72 -0.28
CA ALA A 173 14.59 2.10 0.78
C ALA A 173 15.52 3.12 1.47
N ALA A 174 16.24 3.93 0.66
CA ALA A 174 17.10 5.00 1.17
C ALA A 174 16.31 6.08 1.94
N PHE A 175 15.12 6.45 1.46
CA PHE A 175 14.25 7.39 2.16
C PHE A 175 13.81 6.86 3.52
N ILE A 176 13.41 5.57 3.62
CA ILE A 176 13.04 4.97 4.91
C ILE A 176 14.24 4.99 5.88
N GLU A 177 15.44 4.68 5.40
CA GLU A 177 16.66 4.76 6.20
C GLU A 177 16.93 6.20 6.69
N GLU A 178 16.81 7.18 5.81
CA GLU A 178 16.93 8.60 6.16
C GLU A 178 15.94 9.01 7.26
N VAL A 179 14.67 8.60 7.14
CA VAL A 179 13.65 8.88 8.15
C VAL A 179 13.96 8.20 9.48
N CYS A 180 14.40 6.93 9.46
CA CYS A 180 14.80 6.22 10.67
C CYS A 180 15.95 6.93 11.39
N ASN A 181 16.97 7.36 10.65
CA ASN A 181 18.11 8.10 11.19
C ASN A 181 17.67 9.46 11.76
N PHE A 182 16.87 10.23 11.02
CA PHE A 182 16.37 11.52 11.45
C PHE A 182 15.52 11.43 12.73
N ALA A 183 14.60 10.46 12.80
CA ALA A 183 13.70 10.30 13.94
C ALA A 183 14.33 9.50 15.11
N GLY A 184 15.55 9.00 14.97
CA GLY A 184 16.20 8.12 15.94
C GLY A 184 15.36 6.87 16.22
N LEU A 185 14.93 6.19 15.16
CA LEU A 185 14.29 4.89 15.22
C LEU A 185 15.35 3.77 15.27
N PRO A 186 15.01 2.59 15.81
CA PRO A 186 15.93 1.47 15.78
C PRO A 186 16.35 1.08 14.35
N GLU A 187 17.65 0.87 14.14
CA GLU A 187 18.25 0.49 12.85
C GLU A 187 17.60 -0.78 12.24
N HIS A 188 17.13 -1.70 13.09
CA HIS A 188 16.48 -2.91 12.60
C HIS A 188 15.23 -2.60 11.75
N ILE A 189 14.55 -1.47 11.95
CA ILE A 189 13.37 -1.08 11.16
C ILE A 189 13.74 -0.76 9.72
N SER A 190 14.77 0.07 9.49
CA SER A 190 15.23 0.38 8.13
C SER A 190 15.81 -0.85 7.44
N ARG A 191 16.55 -1.70 8.18
CA ARG A 191 17.08 -2.97 7.64
C ARG A 191 15.97 -3.91 7.16
N VAL A 192 14.91 -4.11 7.96
CA VAL A 192 13.75 -4.93 7.57
C VAL A 192 13.05 -4.32 6.36
N ALA A 193 12.79 -3.01 6.37
CA ALA A 193 12.14 -2.32 5.26
C ALA A 193 12.94 -2.48 3.95
N SER A 194 14.25 -2.24 3.98
CA SER A 194 15.13 -2.40 2.83
C SER A 194 15.17 -3.84 2.32
N ALA A 195 15.23 -4.83 3.20
CA ALA A 195 15.19 -6.25 2.81
C ALA A 195 13.88 -6.60 2.09
N ILE A 196 12.74 -6.10 2.59
CA ILE A 196 11.43 -6.28 1.95
C ILE A 196 11.37 -5.59 0.59
N ILE A 197 11.85 -4.35 0.50
CA ILE A 197 11.81 -3.57 -0.74
C ILE A 197 12.73 -4.15 -1.80
N LEU A 198 13.94 -4.59 -1.44
CA LEU A 198 15.03 -4.92 -2.37
C LEU A 198 15.14 -6.41 -2.74
N ARG A 199 14.39 -7.30 -2.10
CA ARG A 199 14.37 -8.75 -2.44
C ARG A 199 13.97 -9.01 -3.89
N ASP A 200 14.40 -10.13 -4.48
CA ASP A 200 13.94 -10.49 -5.82
C ASP A 200 12.41 -10.52 -5.90
N GLN A 201 11.87 -9.89 -6.94
CA GLN A 201 10.43 -9.80 -7.17
C GLN A 201 9.99 -10.96 -8.05
N PRO A 202 8.80 -11.55 -7.82
CA PRO A 202 8.23 -12.50 -8.75
C PRO A 202 8.11 -11.83 -10.13
N LYS A 203 8.40 -12.59 -11.19
CA LYS A 203 8.15 -12.10 -12.56
C LYS A 203 6.64 -12.14 -12.79
N ALA A 204 6.09 -11.13 -13.48
CA ALA A 204 4.75 -11.29 -14.04
C ALA A 204 4.84 -12.33 -15.17
N ASP A 205 4.02 -13.37 -15.06
CA ASP A 205 3.88 -14.44 -16.05
C ASP A 205 3.25 -13.93 -17.36
#